data_AF-A0A520WSJ8-F1
#
_entry.id   AF-A0A520WSJ8-F1
#
_cell.length_a   1.000
_cell.length_b   1.000
_cell.length_c   1.000
_cell.angle_alpha   90.00
_cell.angle_beta   90.00
_cell.angle_gamma   90.00
#
_symmetry.space_group_name_H-M   'P 1'
#
loop_
_entity.id
_entity.type
_entity.pdbx_description
1 polymer ?
#
loop_
_entity_poly.entity_id
_entity_poly.type
_entity_poly.pdbx_seq_one_letter_code
_entity_poly.pdbx_strand_id
1 'polypeptide(L)'
;MSYTVATMAAAPDPNEFLEIFNANARPALESAGGSAIRVSQSVMSGDMTGRVTIAVDFDSISAAFEGSLGAGVAVRPAAREAGIELMSRSLVLTKEERGVTDGAFGSLLQVTGDPIDDATWSTNADTYWAAMSSGATGQKFGQMVAAGVRTGLYVAVTWTDDLDALQAASTAMFADPAIQELIASQNTAPVSRSLFRRIG
;
A
#
# COMPACT_ATOMS: atom_id res chain seq x y z
N MET A 1 -16.22 -1.59 -5.23
CA MET A 1 -15.12 -0.60 -5.24
C MET A 1 -14.62 -0.50 -3.81
N SER A 2 -13.32 -0.68 -3.58
CA SER A 2 -12.71 -0.76 -2.24
C SER A 2 -11.70 0.36 -2.05
N TYR A 3 -11.48 0.76 -0.80
CA TYR A 3 -10.57 1.82 -0.40
C TYR A 3 -9.55 1.29 0.59
N THR A 4 -8.26 1.59 0.40
CA THR A 4 -7.23 1.30 1.39
C THR A 4 -6.87 2.56 2.16
N VAL A 5 -7.01 2.52 3.48
CA VAL A 5 -6.40 3.50 4.37
C VAL A 5 -4.99 3.03 4.69
N ALA A 6 -3.99 3.82 4.32
CA ALA A 6 -2.61 3.63 4.76
C ALA A 6 -2.30 4.64 5.88
N THR A 7 -2.09 4.17 7.09
CA THR A 7 -1.68 4.96 8.26
C THR A 7 -0.23 4.68 8.58
N MET A 8 0.59 5.72 8.65
CA MET A 8 2.02 5.57 8.89
C MET A 8 2.44 6.17 10.23
N ALA A 9 3.27 5.44 10.97
CA ALA A 9 3.76 5.84 12.27
C ALA A 9 5.27 5.64 12.41
N ALA A 10 5.88 6.50 13.24
CA ALA A 10 7.16 6.22 13.86
C ALA A 10 6.92 5.40 15.13
N ALA A 11 7.62 4.29 15.28
CA ALA A 11 7.57 3.46 16.47
C ALA A 11 9.00 3.09 16.87
N PRO A 12 9.42 3.29 18.14
CA PRO A 12 10.74 2.87 18.62
C PRO A 12 10.94 1.36 18.52
N ASP A 13 9.90 0.57 18.85
CA ASP A 13 9.89 -0.89 18.74
C ASP A 13 8.69 -1.35 17.89
N PRO A 14 8.93 -2.00 16.73
CA PRO A 14 7.87 -2.55 15.89
C PRO A 14 7.03 -3.65 16.55
N ASN A 15 7.58 -4.43 17.48
CA ASN A 15 6.85 -5.50 18.17
C ASN A 15 5.88 -4.91 19.19
N GLU A 16 6.35 -3.97 20.01
CA GLU A 16 5.50 -3.24 20.95
C GLU A 16 4.40 -2.48 20.21
N PHE A 17 4.72 -1.88 19.06
CA PHE A 17 3.71 -1.25 18.18
C PHE A 17 2.61 -2.24 17.79
N LEU A 18 2.96 -3.47 17.38
CA LEU A 18 1.98 -4.47 16.97
C LEU A 18 1.08 -4.88 18.13
N GLU A 19 1.63 -5.07 19.32
CA GLU A 19 0.86 -5.38 20.53
C GLU A 19 -0.14 -4.27 20.84
N ILE A 20 0.32 -3.01 20.88
CA ILE A 20 -0.52 -1.84 21.13
C ILE A 20 -1.59 -1.68 20.04
N PHE A 21 -1.21 -1.83 18.77
CA PHE A 21 -2.13 -1.75 17.64
C PHE A 21 -3.23 -2.81 17.73
N ASN A 22 -2.85 -4.07 17.94
CA ASN A 22 -3.78 -5.20 18.00
C ASN A 22 -4.72 -5.09 19.20
N ALA A 23 -4.25 -4.60 20.35
CA ALA A 23 -5.08 -4.45 21.54
C ALA A 23 -6.04 -3.25 21.48
N ASN A 24 -5.65 -2.15 20.82
CA ASN A 24 -6.39 -0.88 20.93
C ASN A 24 -7.01 -0.39 19.63
N ALA A 25 -6.27 -0.42 18.51
CA ALA A 25 -6.74 0.14 17.24
C ALA A 25 -7.48 -0.87 16.36
N ARG A 26 -6.96 -2.09 16.26
CA ARG A 26 -7.50 -3.15 15.39
C ARG A 26 -8.99 -3.42 15.65
N PRO A 27 -9.47 -3.56 16.91
CA PRO A 27 -10.89 -3.84 17.15
C PRO A 27 -11.82 -2.73 16.64
N ALA A 28 -11.39 -1.47 16.73
CA ALA A 28 -12.16 -0.33 16.22
C ALA A 28 -12.20 -0.30 14.67
N LEU A 29 -11.09 -0.66 14.02
CA LEU A 29 -11.03 -0.79 12.56
C LEU A 29 -11.94 -1.92 12.07
N GLU A 30 -11.87 -3.09 12.69
CA GLU A 30 -12.71 -4.26 12.35
C GLU A 30 -14.19 -3.97 12.60
N SER A 31 -14.53 -3.33 13.72
CA SER A 31 -15.92 -2.91 14.02
C SER A 31 -16.49 -1.92 13.01
N ALA A 32 -15.63 -1.12 12.37
CA ALA A 32 -16.00 -0.20 11.30
C ALA A 32 -16.06 -0.86 9.92
N GLY A 33 -15.90 -2.19 9.82
CA GLY A 33 -15.90 -2.92 8.55
C GLY A 33 -14.54 -2.97 7.85
N GLY A 34 -13.46 -2.68 8.58
CA GLY A 34 -12.10 -2.83 8.08
C GLY A 34 -11.76 -4.30 7.84
N SER A 35 -11.19 -4.58 6.67
CA SER A 35 -10.78 -5.92 6.23
C SER A 35 -9.33 -5.89 5.72
N ALA A 36 -8.75 -7.08 5.54
CA ALA A 36 -7.39 -7.26 5.04
C ALA A 36 -6.36 -6.34 5.75
N ILE A 37 -6.44 -6.25 7.08
CA ILE A 37 -5.55 -5.41 7.88
C ILE A 37 -4.14 -5.98 7.79
N ARG A 38 -3.20 -5.19 7.27
CA ARG A 38 -1.80 -5.55 7.10
C ARG A 38 -0.91 -4.51 7.78
N VAL A 39 0.13 -4.96 8.45
CA VAL A 39 1.16 -4.10 9.03
C VAL A 39 2.50 -4.42 8.40
N SER A 40 3.17 -3.39 7.88
CA SER A 40 4.48 -3.51 7.25
C SER A 40 5.47 -2.50 7.81
N GLN A 41 6.75 -2.84 7.72
CA GLN A 41 7.84 -1.92 8.03
C GLN A 41 8.60 -1.60 6.76
N SER A 42 8.77 -0.31 6.49
CA SER A 42 9.58 0.15 5.36
C SER A 42 11.08 -0.07 5.65
N VAL A 43 11.79 -0.70 4.71
CA VAL A 43 13.19 -1.11 4.88
C VAL A 43 14.12 -0.33 3.96
N MET A 44 13.76 -0.24 2.68
CA MET A 44 14.49 0.56 1.68
C MET A 44 13.53 1.58 1.09
N SER A 45 13.42 2.75 1.72
CA SER A 45 12.36 3.72 1.41
C SER A 45 12.78 5.17 1.59
N GLY A 46 14.09 5.44 1.56
CA GLY A 46 14.64 6.78 1.83
C GLY A 46 14.24 7.27 3.23
N ASP A 47 13.66 8.45 3.31
CA ASP A 47 13.28 9.11 4.57
C ASP A 47 12.21 8.35 5.37
N MET A 48 11.50 7.41 4.73
CA MET A 48 10.50 6.57 5.40
C MET A 48 11.09 5.29 5.98
N THR A 49 12.42 5.11 5.96
CA THR A 49 13.06 3.89 6.46
C THR A 49 12.78 3.70 7.95
N GLY A 50 12.40 2.47 8.32
CA GLY A 50 12.05 2.10 9.70
C GLY A 50 10.61 2.43 10.08
N ARG A 51 9.85 3.20 9.28
CA ARG A 51 8.45 3.54 9.58
C ARG A 51 7.54 2.32 9.45
N VAL A 52 6.52 2.28 10.30
CA VAL A 52 5.48 1.25 10.27
C VAL A 52 4.26 1.78 9.55
N THR A 53 3.72 0.98 8.63
CA THR A 53 2.49 1.29 7.89
C THR A 53 1.42 0.26 8.20
N ILE A 54 0.25 0.73 8.60
CA ILE A 54 -0.97 -0.06 8.70
C ILE A 54 -1.78 0.21 7.44
N ALA A 55 -2.08 -0.82 6.66
CA ALA A 55 -2.96 -0.76 5.50
C ALA A 55 -4.25 -1.54 5.79
N VAL A 56 -5.41 -0.89 5.66
CA VAL A 56 -6.73 -1.49 5.94
C VAL A 56 -7.67 -1.22 4.77
N ASP A 57 -8.37 -2.24 4.32
CA ASP A 57 -9.32 -2.12 3.22
C ASP A 57 -10.75 -1.91 3.76
N PHE A 58 -11.51 -1.05 3.10
CA PHE A 58 -12.90 -0.71 3.43
C PHE A 58 -13.76 -0.63 2.17
N ASP A 59 -15.04 -1.00 2.29
CA ASP A 59 -15.98 -0.93 1.17
C ASP A 59 -16.49 0.50 0.88
N SER A 60 -16.25 1.46 1.79
CA SER A 60 -16.65 2.85 1.60
C SER A 60 -15.73 3.85 2.29
N ILE A 61 -15.70 5.07 1.76
CA ILE A 61 -14.96 6.19 2.37
C ILE A 61 -15.51 6.52 3.76
N SER A 62 -16.83 6.45 3.96
CA SER A 62 -17.45 6.73 5.27
C SER A 62 -16.97 5.74 6.33
N ALA A 63 -16.95 4.44 6.01
CA ALA A 63 -16.43 3.40 6.89
C ALA A 63 -14.93 3.61 7.18
N ALA A 64 -14.14 3.91 6.14
CA ALA A 64 -12.72 4.21 6.27
C ALA A 64 -12.45 5.42 7.18
N PHE A 65 -13.26 6.48 7.06
CA PHE A 65 -13.13 7.70 7.84
C PHE A 65 -13.48 7.46 9.32
N GLU A 66 -14.65 6.89 9.60
CA GLU A 66 -15.09 6.60 10.96
C GLU A 66 -14.17 5.58 11.65
N GLY A 67 -13.79 4.52 10.95
CA GLY A 67 -12.83 3.53 11.47
C GLY A 67 -11.49 4.14 11.82
N SER A 68 -10.98 5.06 10.98
CA SER A 68 -9.72 5.78 11.26
C SER A 68 -9.82 6.72 12.46
N LEU A 69 -10.96 7.40 12.66
CA LEU A 69 -11.20 8.23 13.83
C LEU A 69 -11.27 7.39 15.10
N GLY A 70 -12.08 6.34 15.09
CA GLY A 70 -12.25 5.43 16.23
C GLY A 70 -10.93 4.79 16.66
N ALA A 71 -10.19 4.24 15.69
CA ALA A 71 -8.87 3.65 15.95
C ALA A 71 -7.87 4.67 16.52
N GLY A 72 -7.89 5.90 16.00
CA GLY A 72 -7.04 6.99 16.49
C GLY A 72 -7.39 7.43 17.92
N VAL A 73 -8.66 7.40 18.31
CA VAL A 73 -9.08 7.66 19.71
C VAL A 73 -8.62 6.53 20.62
N ALA A 74 -8.86 5.29 20.22
CA ALA A 74 -8.58 4.11 21.04
C ALA A 74 -7.08 3.93 21.32
N VAL A 75 -6.21 4.13 20.31
CA VAL A 75 -4.76 3.88 20.46
C VAL A 75 -4.00 5.00 21.14
N ARG A 76 -4.52 6.24 21.15
CA ARG A 76 -3.76 7.45 21.52
C ARG A 76 -3.09 7.39 22.90
N PRO A 77 -3.73 6.92 23.98
CA PRO A 77 -3.07 6.87 25.29
C PRO A 77 -1.86 5.94 25.29
N ALA A 78 -2.04 4.70 24.83
CA ALA A 78 -0.97 3.69 24.78
C ALA A 78 0.14 4.09 23.80
N ALA A 79 -0.23 4.63 22.63
CA ALA A 79 0.74 5.13 21.66
C ALA A 79 1.63 6.24 22.24
N ARG A 80 1.04 7.18 23.00
CA ARG A 80 1.80 8.26 23.63
C ARG A 80 2.80 7.73 24.66
N GLU A 81 2.38 6.77 25.48
CA GLU A 81 3.24 6.16 26.50
C GLU A 81 4.43 5.41 25.88
N ALA A 82 4.19 4.67 24.80
CA ALA A 82 5.22 3.95 24.05
C ALA A 82 6.04 4.83 23.06
N GLY A 83 5.81 6.14 23.04
CA GLY A 83 6.52 7.06 22.14
C GLY A 83 6.23 6.84 20.64
N ILE A 84 5.07 6.26 20.32
CA ILE A 84 4.60 6.06 18.94
C ILE A 84 4.01 7.39 18.42
N GLU A 85 4.50 7.83 17.26
CA GLU A 85 4.06 9.07 16.63
C GLU A 85 3.34 8.78 15.31
N LEU A 86 2.08 9.21 15.19
CA LEU A 86 1.35 9.19 13.93
C LEU A 86 1.91 10.25 12.99
N MET A 87 2.41 9.84 11.83
CA MET A 87 3.03 10.74 10.87
C MET A 87 2.07 11.17 9.76
N SER A 88 1.37 10.21 9.16
CA SER A 88 0.48 10.50 8.04
C SER A 88 -0.62 9.47 7.90
N ARG A 89 -1.67 9.85 7.18
CA ARG A 89 -2.71 8.96 6.72
C ARG A 89 -3.06 9.31 5.29
N SER A 90 -3.27 8.30 4.46
CA SER A 90 -3.73 8.46 3.09
C SER A 90 -4.84 7.48 2.75
N LEU A 91 -5.74 7.91 1.88
CA LEU A 91 -6.80 7.11 1.29
C LEU A 91 -6.46 6.80 -0.17
N VAL A 92 -6.47 5.51 -0.50
CA VAL A 92 -6.25 4.99 -1.84
C VAL A 92 -7.56 4.37 -2.32
N LEU A 93 -8.01 4.75 -3.50
CA LEU A 93 -9.05 4.04 -4.22
C LEU A 93 -8.40 2.83 -4.93
N THR A 94 -8.83 1.62 -4.60
CA THR A 94 -8.38 0.41 -5.29
C THR A 94 -9.02 0.36 -6.68
N LYS A 95 -8.17 0.25 -7.69
CA LYS A 95 -8.58 0.11 -9.10
C LYS A 95 -8.66 -1.36 -9.50
N GLU A 96 -7.59 -2.11 -9.24
CA GLU A 96 -7.48 -3.52 -9.65
C GLU A 96 -6.61 -4.31 -8.66
N GLU A 97 -6.82 -5.61 -8.58
CA GLU A 97 -6.00 -6.55 -7.79
C GLU A 97 -5.84 -7.88 -8.53
N ARG A 98 -4.64 -8.48 -8.47
CA ARG A 98 -4.32 -9.80 -9.05
C ARG A 98 -3.45 -10.60 -8.07
N GLY A 99 -3.57 -11.92 -8.14
CA GLY A 99 -2.81 -12.83 -7.27
C GLY A 99 -3.22 -12.77 -5.80
N VAL A 100 -2.30 -13.14 -4.91
CA VAL A 100 -2.50 -13.17 -3.45
C VAL A 100 -1.65 -12.08 -2.79
N THR A 101 -2.28 -11.21 -2.02
CA THR A 101 -1.66 -10.01 -1.44
C THR A 101 -1.10 -10.24 -0.03
N ASP A 102 -0.42 -11.38 0.18
CA ASP A 102 0.01 -11.88 1.48
C ASP A 102 1.50 -12.26 1.61
N GLY A 103 2.32 -11.90 0.61
CA GLY A 103 3.76 -12.18 0.63
C GLY A 103 4.50 -11.55 1.82
N ALA A 104 5.60 -12.18 2.24
CA ALA A 104 6.43 -11.73 3.37
C ALA A 104 7.08 -10.36 3.14
N PHE A 105 7.31 -10.00 1.88
CA PHE A 105 7.89 -8.73 1.45
C PHE A 105 7.03 -8.06 0.39
N GLY A 106 7.38 -6.84 0.04
CA GLY A 106 6.80 -6.19 -1.11
C GLY A 106 7.44 -4.88 -1.48
N SER A 107 6.93 -4.30 -2.55
CA SER A 107 7.28 -2.98 -3.01
C SER A 107 6.05 -2.10 -3.20
N LEU A 108 6.18 -0.81 -2.89
CA LEU A 108 5.25 0.23 -3.29
C LEU A 108 5.95 1.07 -4.35
N LEU A 109 5.39 1.08 -5.57
CA LEU A 109 5.77 1.99 -6.64
C LEU A 109 4.69 3.08 -6.73
N GLN A 110 5.13 4.33 -6.77
CA GLN A 110 4.25 5.48 -7.02
C GLN A 110 4.62 6.12 -8.35
N VAL A 111 3.62 6.46 -9.15
CA VAL A 111 3.78 7.04 -10.48
C VAL A 111 2.82 8.19 -10.70
N THR A 112 3.20 9.12 -11.58
CA THR A 112 2.24 9.99 -12.27
C THR A 112 1.68 9.28 -13.49
N GLY A 113 0.58 9.77 -14.04
CA GLY A 113 0.03 9.32 -15.31
C GLY A 113 -1.22 10.10 -15.66
N ASP A 114 -1.61 10.06 -16.93
CA ASP A 114 -2.88 10.61 -17.38
C ASP A 114 -4.05 9.73 -16.91
N PRO A 115 -5.23 10.32 -16.62
CA PRO A 115 -6.38 9.53 -16.22
C PRO A 115 -6.87 8.63 -17.37
N ILE A 116 -7.12 7.37 -17.03
CA ILE A 116 -7.67 6.35 -17.92
C ILE A 116 -9.01 5.83 -17.40
N ASP A 117 -9.82 5.26 -18.28
CA ASP A 117 -11.08 4.61 -17.92
C ASP A 117 -10.86 3.27 -17.21
N ASP A 118 -11.94 2.75 -16.59
CA ASP A 118 -11.85 1.53 -15.78
C ASP A 118 -11.58 0.27 -16.64
N ALA A 119 -12.02 0.24 -17.90
CA ALA A 119 -11.73 -0.87 -18.80
C ALA A 119 -10.23 -0.95 -19.11
N THR A 120 -9.62 0.21 -19.38
CA THR A 120 -8.18 0.34 -19.61
C THR A 120 -7.39 -0.01 -18.34
N TRP A 121 -7.87 0.37 -17.15
CA TRP A 121 -7.28 -0.09 -15.88
C TRP A 121 -7.20 -1.61 -15.78
N SER A 122 -8.32 -2.31 -16.05
CA SER A 122 -8.35 -3.77 -15.97
C SER A 122 -7.38 -4.41 -16.97
N THR A 123 -7.35 -3.94 -18.22
CA THR A 123 -6.43 -4.47 -19.23
C THR A 123 -4.97 -4.21 -18.85
N ASN A 124 -4.64 -3.00 -18.39
CA ASN A 124 -3.29 -2.68 -17.93
C ASN A 124 -2.87 -3.56 -16.75
N ALA A 125 -3.77 -3.78 -15.78
CA ALA A 125 -3.51 -4.62 -14.63
C ALA A 125 -3.18 -6.06 -15.05
N ASP A 126 -3.87 -6.61 -16.06
CA ASP A 126 -3.57 -7.93 -16.62
C ASP A 126 -2.19 -7.95 -17.31
N THR A 127 -1.86 -6.91 -18.08
CA THR A 127 -0.54 -6.80 -18.74
C THR A 127 0.60 -6.70 -17.73
N TYR A 128 0.48 -5.82 -16.72
CA TYR A 128 1.47 -5.70 -15.66
C TYR A 128 1.59 -6.99 -14.84
N TRP A 129 0.47 -7.64 -14.54
CA TRP A 129 0.48 -8.90 -13.80
C TRP A 129 1.19 -10.00 -14.58
N ALA A 130 0.92 -10.16 -15.88
CA ALA A 130 1.61 -11.13 -16.72
C ALA A 130 3.13 -10.94 -16.74
N ALA A 131 3.61 -9.69 -16.67
CA ALA A 131 5.03 -9.37 -16.62
C ALA A 131 5.65 -9.58 -15.21
N MET A 132 4.86 -9.45 -14.15
CA MET A 132 5.34 -9.46 -12.76
C MET A 132 5.16 -10.80 -12.04
N SER A 133 4.20 -11.64 -12.46
CA SER A 133 3.76 -12.82 -11.71
C SER A 133 4.82 -13.91 -11.54
N SER A 134 5.94 -13.85 -12.27
CA SER A 134 7.08 -14.75 -12.08
C SER A 134 7.89 -14.46 -10.83
N GLY A 135 7.81 -13.24 -10.29
CA GLY A 135 8.52 -12.80 -9.09
C GLY A 135 7.63 -12.17 -8.02
N ALA A 136 6.32 -12.21 -8.21
CA ALA A 136 5.33 -11.61 -7.32
C ALA A 136 4.22 -12.62 -6.97
N THR A 137 3.76 -12.60 -5.73
CA THR A 137 2.61 -13.38 -5.28
C THR A 137 1.29 -12.67 -5.55
N GLY A 138 1.30 -11.33 -5.54
CA GLY A 138 0.12 -10.52 -5.86
C GLY A 138 0.46 -9.06 -6.10
N GLN A 139 -0.51 -8.35 -6.68
CA GLN A 139 -0.38 -6.94 -7.04
C GLN A 139 -1.71 -6.22 -6.87
N LYS A 140 -1.67 -5.03 -6.27
CA LYS A 140 -2.81 -4.12 -6.10
C LYS A 140 -2.47 -2.77 -6.70
N PHE A 141 -3.37 -2.28 -7.54
CA PHE A 141 -3.28 -0.97 -8.19
C PHE A 141 -4.31 -0.02 -7.60
N GLY A 142 -3.95 1.25 -7.49
CA GLY A 142 -4.90 2.24 -6.99
C GLY A 142 -4.48 3.67 -7.27
N GLN A 143 -5.37 4.59 -6.89
CA GLN A 143 -5.14 6.02 -6.98
C GLN A 143 -5.24 6.64 -5.59
N MET A 144 -4.27 7.47 -5.23
CA MET A 144 -4.33 8.25 -4.00
C MET A 144 -5.38 9.36 -4.15
N VAL A 145 -6.54 9.21 -3.51
CA VAL A 145 -7.65 10.17 -3.61
C VAL A 145 -7.65 11.20 -2.47
N ALA A 146 -6.97 10.90 -1.36
CA ALA A 146 -6.66 11.86 -0.31
C ALA A 146 -5.33 11.50 0.36
N ALA A 147 -4.24 12.17 -0.01
CA ALA A 147 -2.90 11.85 0.47
C ALA A 147 -1.97 13.07 0.57
N GLY A 148 -2.54 14.26 0.84
CA GLY A 148 -1.80 15.52 0.86
C GLY A 148 -1.16 15.79 -0.51
N VAL A 149 0.14 16.09 -0.54
CA VAL A 149 0.90 16.35 -1.77
C VAL A 149 0.95 15.17 -2.75
N ARG A 150 0.64 13.95 -2.29
CA ARG A 150 0.60 12.75 -3.14
C ARG A 150 -0.78 12.50 -3.76
N THR A 151 -1.76 13.35 -3.49
CA THR A 151 -3.11 13.21 -4.06
C THR A 151 -3.04 13.27 -5.59
N GLY A 152 -3.66 12.29 -6.24
CA GLY A 152 -3.62 12.13 -7.70
C GLY A 152 -2.61 11.07 -8.19
N LEU A 153 -1.58 10.75 -7.40
CA LEU A 153 -0.61 9.71 -7.78
C LEU A 153 -1.27 8.33 -7.86
N TYR A 154 -0.81 7.53 -8.81
CA TYR A 154 -1.14 6.12 -8.90
C TYR A 154 -0.13 5.27 -8.16
N VAL A 155 -0.59 4.14 -7.65
CA VAL A 155 0.25 3.20 -6.90
C VAL A 155 0.12 1.80 -7.45
N ALA A 156 1.24 1.08 -7.44
CA ALA A 156 1.28 -0.37 -7.53
C ALA A 156 1.94 -0.91 -6.26
N VAL A 157 1.19 -1.66 -5.48
CA VAL A 157 1.72 -2.46 -4.36
C VAL A 157 1.88 -3.87 -4.85
N THR A 158 3.09 -4.42 -4.78
CA THR A 158 3.40 -5.77 -5.22
C THR A 158 3.97 -6.55 -4.06
N TRP A 159 3.45 -7.75 -3.82
CA TRP A 159 3.90 -8.66 -2.77
C TRP A 159 4.75 -9.78 -3.34
N THR A 160 5.66 -10.30 -2.53
CA THR A 160 6.54 -11.42 -2.88
C THR A 160 7.06 -12.11 -1.62
N ASP A 161 7.55 -13.34 -1.78
CA ASP A 161 8.37 -14.03 -0.77
C ASP A 161 9.87 -14.01 -1.12
N ASP A 162 10.23 -13.50 -2.31
CA ASP A 162 11.60 -13.41 -2.81
C ASP A 162 11.84 -12.03 -3.47
N LEU A 163 12.62 -11.19 -2.80
CA LEU A 163 12.93 -9.84 -3.28
C LEU A 163 13.83 -9.85 -4.53
N ASP A 164 14.69 -10.85 -4.70
CA ASP A 164 15.55 -10.96 -5.89
C ASP A 164 14.71 -11.37 -7.11
N ALA A 165 13.77 -12.31 -6.92
CA ALA A 165 12.81 -12.67 -7.96
C ALA A 165 11.92 -11.47 -8.34
N LEU A 166 11.46 -10.69 -7.36
CA LEU A 166 10.69 -9.47 -7.61
C LEU A 166 11.51 -8.43 -8.40
N GLN A 167 12.79 -8.25 -8.08
CA GLN A 167 13.65 -7.32 -8.81
C GLN A 167 13.91 -7.79 -10.24
N ALA A 168 14.14 -9.10 -10.45
CA ALA A 168 14.31 -9.69 -11.77
C ALA A 168 13.05 -9.49 -12.62
N ALA A 169 11.86 -9.82 -12.08
CA ALA A 169 10.58 -9.63 -12.77
C ALA A 169 10.33 -8.15 -13.10
N SER A 170 10.58 -7.24 -12.15
CA SER A 170 10.46 -5.80 -12.38
C SER A 170 11.40 -5.28 -13.47
N THR A 171 12.63 -5.80 -13.54
CA THR A 171 13.60 -5.43 -14.58
C THR A 171 13.12 -5.89 -15.96
N ALA A 172 12.62 -7.13 -16.04
CA ALA A 172 12.05 -7.68 -17.27
C ALA A 172 10.81 -6.89 -17.72
N MET A 173 9.91 -6.56 -16.79
CA MET A 173 8.72 -5.74 -17.07
C MET A 173 9.08 -4.38 -17.68
N PHE A 174 10.05 -3.64 -17.12
CA PHE A 174 10.44 -2.34 -17.68
C PHE A 174 11.20 -2.44 -19.01
N ALA A 175 11.74 -3.62 -19.34
CA ALA A 175 12.35 -3.90 -20.64
C ALA A 175 11.36 -4.40 -21.69
N ASP A 176 10.12 -4.74 -21.31
CA ASP A 176 9.09 -5.23 -22.21
C ASP A 176 8.55 -4.10 -23.11
N PRO A 177 8.61 -4.23 -24.45
CA PRO A 177 8.10 -3.22 -25.37
C PRO A 177 6.61 -2.88 -25.17
N ALA A 178 5.77 -3.86 -24.82
CA ALA A 178 4.35 -3.61 -24.57
C ALA A 178 4.15 -2.73 -23.32
N ILE A 179 4.96 -2.95 -22.29
CA ILE A 179 4.96 -2.11 -21.09
C ILE A 179 5.49 -0.70 -21.40
N GLN A 180 6.54 -0.58 -22.21
CA GLN A 180 7.08 0.71 -22.63
C GLN A 180 6.05 1.52 -23.42
N GLU A 181 5.29 0.88 -24.29
CA GLU A 181 4.19 1.51 -25.03
C GLU A 181 3.06 1.98 -24.10
N LEU A 182 2.66 1.17 -23.11
CA LEU A 182 1.69 1.57 -22.09
C LEU A 182 2.18 2.79 -21.29
N ILE A 183 3.43 2.76 -20.83
CA ILE A 183 4.03 3.87 -20.09
C ILE A 183 4.00 5.15 -20.93
N ALA A 184 4.39 5.08 -22.20
CA ALA A 184 4.41 6.22 -23.10
C ALA A 184 3.00 6.75 -23.42
N SER A 185 2.04 5.86 -23.72
CA SER A 185 0.68 6.25 -24.09
C SER A 185 -0.11 6.91 -22.94
N GLN A 186 0.27 6.61 -21.69
CA GLN A 186 -0.39 7.13 -20.49
C GLN A 186 0.45 8.21 -19.78
N ASN A 187 1.54 8.68 -20.40
CA ASN A 187 2.46 9.67 -19.84
C ASN A 187 2.91 9.27 -18.40
N THR A 188 3.12 7.98 -18.20
CA THR A 188 3.46 7.43 -16.88
C THR A 188 4.91 7.74 -16.54
N ALA A 189 5.17 8.26 -15.35
CA ALA A 189 6.53 8.49 -14.88
C ALA A 189 6.71 8.04 -13.42
N PRO A 190 7.82 7.35 -13.09
CA PRO A 190 8.08 6.93 -11.72
C PRO A 190 8.35 8.14 -10.82
N VAL A 191 7.71 8.15 -9.66
CA VAL A 191 7.94 9.16 -8.61
C VAL A 191 8.81 8.59 -7.50
N SER A 192 8.47 7.38 -7.04
CA SER A 192 9.23 6.71 -5.97
C SER A 192 8.99 5.22 -5.98
N ARG A 193 9.95 4.47 -5.44
CA ARG A 193 9.79 3.06 -5.11
C ARG A 193 10.34 2.81 -3.71
N SER A 194 9.64 1.98 -2.94
CA SER A 194 10.09 1.54 -1.62
C SER A 194 9.90 0.04 -1.45
N LEU A 195 10.82 -0.61 -0.73
CA LEU A 195 10.68 -2.00 -0.28
C LEU A 195 10.30 -2.08 1.19
N PHE A 196 9.41 -3.01 1.51
CA PHE A 196 8.92 -3.24 2.86
C PHE A 196 8.90 -4.74 3.19
N ARG A 197 8.89 -5.05 4.48
CA ARG A 197 8.58 -6.38 5.01
C ARG A 197 7.25 -6.36 5.74
N ARG A 198 6.47 -7.44 5.68
CA ARG A 198 5.28 -7.61 6.51
C ARG A 198 5.71 -7.96 7.95
N ILE A 199 5.02 -7.40 8.92
CA ILE A 199 5.25 -7.67 10.34
C ILE A 199 3.97 -8.06 11.10
N GLY A 200 2.77 -7.87 10.52
CA GLY A 200 1.50 -8.32 11.09
C GLY A 200 0.28 -7.97 10.25
#